data_AF-A0A2V7MI07-F1
#
_entry.id   AF-A0A2V7MI07-F1
#
_cell.length_a   1.000
_cell.length_b   1.000
_cell.length_c   1.000
_cell.angle_alpha   90.00
_cell.angle_beta   90.00
_cell.angle_gamma   90.00
#
_symmetry.space_group_name_H-M   'P 1'
#
loop_
_entity.id
_entity.type
_entity.pdbx_description
1 polymer ?
#
loop_
_entity_poly.entity_id
_entity_poly.type
_entity_poly.pdbx_seq_one_letter_code
_entity_poly.pdbx_strand_id
1 'polypeptide(L)'
;MQCPFTGRCRAASSLATPRAAEADLVGPARNSYACATRIGVANCAFDRARISRGHCGNPIRSSAVSATAIHSFVLDHAPAEPAAAERHFLSKLAFETDPADVHRDLERGHAGLVVVDTRGPDAYARCHIPGALSLPTRTISRETTASLPRDKVIVAYCWGPGCNGSTRAAAKLAALGFRVKEMIGGIGYWRKEGLPVEGSSPDDAPLYA
;
A
#
# COMPACT_ATOMS: atom_id res chain seq x y z
N MET A 1 23.22 6.82 -54.56
CA MET A 1 21.92 6.41 -53.99
C MET A 1 21.29 7.64 -53.37
N GLN A 2 20.19 8.09 -53.98
CA GLN A 2 19.44 9.29 -53.66
C GLN A 2 18.39 8.96 -52.59
N CYS A 3 18.23 9.82 -51.58
CA CYS A 3 17.01 9.93 -50.79
C CYS A 3 16.43 11.33 -51.02
N PRO A 4 15.24 11.49 -51.61
CA PRO A 4 14.49 12.74 -51.55
C PRO A 4 13.30 12.57 -50.60
N PHE A 5 13.08 13.53 -49.71
CA PHE A 5 11.78 14.19 -49.51
C PHE A 5 11.90 15.18 -48.35
N THR A 6 12.01 16.45 -48.72
CA THR A 6 11.85 17.62 -47.87
C THR A 6 10.37 18.01 -47.85
N GLY A 7 9.79 18.13 -46.65
CA GLY A 7 8.41 18.60 -46.47
C GLY A 7 8.31 19.49 -45.23
N ARG A 8 8.32 20.81 -45.44
CA ARG A 8 8.07 21.84 -44.42
C ARG A 8 6.56 21.92 -44.15
N CYS A 9 6.13 21.82 -42.90
CA CYS A 9 4.82 22.31 -42.47
C CYS A 9 4.99 23.62 -41.71
N ARG A 10 4.38 24.69 -42.23
CA ARG A 10 4.29 26.00 -41.60
C ARG A 10 3.25 25.99 -40.49
N ALA A 11 3.51 26.79 -39.45
CA ALA A 11 2.57 27.12 -38.40
C ALA A 11 1.39 27.96 -38.92
N ALA A 12 0.19 27.70 -38.39
CA ALA A 12 -0.94 28.61 -38.44
C ALA A 12 -1.47 28.83 -37.01
N SER A 13 -1.56 30.12 -36.67
CA SER A 13 -2.06 30.70 -35.42
C SER A 13 -3.54 31.06 -35.60
N SER A 14 -4.39 30.80 -34.61
CA SER A 14 -5.32 31.82 -34.05
C SER A 14 -6.22 31.25 -32.95
N LEU A 15 -6.44 32.08 -31.94
CA LEU A 15 -7.26 31.95 -30.75
C LEU A 15 -8.77 31.81 -31.04
N ALA A 16 -9.51 31.07 -30.20
CA ALA A 16 -10.79 31.48 -29.60
C ALA A 16 -11.36 30.40 -28.66
N THR A 17 -11.66 30.78 -27.42
CA THR A 17 -12.44 30.04 -26.41
C THR A 17 -13.94 30.22 -26.67
N PRO A 18 -14.80 29.29 -26.21
CA PRO A 18 -15.88 29.74 -25.34
C PRO A 18 -16.22 28.82 -24.15
N ARG A 19 -16.49 29.52 -23.05
CA ARG A 19 -17.38 29.35 -21.89
C ARG A 19 -18.20 28.04 -21.69
N ALA A 20 -18.26 27.67 -20.41
CA ALA A 20 -19.02 26.60 -19.77
C ALA A 20 -20.55 26.65 -19.96
N ALA A 21 -21.17 25.46 -19.92
CA ALA A 21 -22.55 25.23 -19.55
C ALA A 21 -22.66 23.93 -18.75
N GLU A 22 -23.24 24.01 -17.55
CA GLU A 22 -23.65 22.90 -16.70
C GLU A 22 -24.91 22.22 -17.25
N ALA A 23 -25.02 20.91 -17.09
CA ALA A 23 -26.28 20.20 -16.86
C ALA A 23 -26.00 18.78 -16.34
N ASP A 24 -26.42 18.52 -15.10
CA ASP A 24 -26.69 17.20 -14.54
C ASP A 24 -27.56 16.37 -15.49
N LEU A 25 -27.35 15.04 -15.53
CA LEU A 25 -28.43 14.04 -15.59
C LEU A 25 -27.86 12.61 -15.37
N VAL A 26 -28.47 11.94 -14.40
CA VAL A 26 -28.27 10.57 -13.93
C VAL A 26 -28.79 9.53 -14.95
N GLY A 27 -28.06 8.43 -15.21
CA GLY A 27 -28.62 7.24 -15.89
C GLY A 27 -27.58 6.22 -16.38
N PRO A 28 -27.89 4.90 -16.43
CA PRO A 28 -26.92 3.85 -16.10
C PRO A 28 -26.16 3.20 -17.27
N ALA A 29 -25.04 2.60 -16.89
CA ALA A 29 -24.12 1.73 -17.60
C ALA A 29 -24.70 0.88 -18.75
N ARG A 30 -24.05 0.96 -19.93
CA ARG A 30 -23.92 -0.17 -20.87
C ARG A 30 -22.55 -0.16 -21.53
N ASN A 31 -21.72 -1.09 -21.08
CA ASN A 31 -20.43 -1.44 -21.64
C ASN A 31 -20.62 -2.01 -23.05
N SER A 32 -20.01 -1.41 -24.08
CA SER A 32 -20.03 -1.93 -25.45
C SER A 32 -18.63 -1.90 -26.05
N TYR A 33 -17.89 -2.99 -25.81
CA TYR A 33 -16.71 -3.32 -26.61
C TYR A 33 -17.12 -4.37 -27.64
N ALA A 34 -17.50 -3.91 -28.83
CA ALA A 34 -17.67 -4.75 -30.00
C ALA A 34 -16.32 -4.84 -30.73
N CYS A 35 -15.58 -5.94 -30.53
CA CYS A 35 -14.47 -6.32 -31.39
C CYS A 35 -14.92 -7.53 -32.23
N ALA A 36 -15.48 -7.24 -33.41
CA ALA A 36 -15.85 -8.24 -34.40
C ALA A 36 -14.66 -8.53 -35.31
N THR A 37 -13.94 -9.62 -35.06
CA THR A 37 -12.92 -10.13 -36.00
C THR A 37 -13.54 -11.22 -36.86
N ARG A 38 -13.48 -10.99 -38.17
CA ARG A 38 -14.01 -11.82 -39.26
C ARG A 38 -13.48 -13.27 -39.22
N ILE A 39 -14.40 -14.22 -39.29
CA ILE A 39 -14.12 -15.62 -39.63
C ILE A 39 -13.91 -15.69 -41.15
N GLY A 40 -12.67 -15.88 -41.57
CA GLY A 40 -12.33 -16.29 -42.94
C GLY A 40 -12.20 -17.80 -42.99
N VAL A 41 -13.17 -18.48 -43.60
CA VAL A 41 -13.12 -19.93 -43.85
C VAL A 41 -12.29 -20.15 -45.12
N ALA A 42 -11.06 -20.63 -44.97
CA ALA A 42 -10.27 -21.14 -46.08
C ALA A 42 -10.56 -22.64 -46.26
N ASN A 43 -11.12 -22.98 -47.42
CA ASN A 43 -11.36 -24.35 -47.87
C ASN A 43 -10.04 -25.11 -48.02
N CYS A 44 -9.76 -26.07 -47.14
CA CYS A 44 -8.81 -27.14 -47.42
C CYS A 44 -9.58 -28.36 -47.92
N ALA A 45 -9.35 -28.71 -49.19
CA ALA A 45 -9.85 -29.92 -49.81
C ALA A 45 -9.26 -31.15 -49.09
N PHE A 46 -10.14 -32.04 -48.61
CA PHE A 46 -9.77 -33.26 -47.90
C PHE A 46 -9.64 -34.39 -48.92
N ASP A 47 -8.41 -34.73 -49.29
CA ASP A 47 -8.13 -35.88 -50.17
C ASP A 47 -8.27 -37.19 -49.37
N ARG A 48 -9.18 -38.05 -49.84
CA ARG A 48 -9.57 -39.33 -49.23
C ARG A 48 -8.72 -40.45 -49.85
N ALA A 49 -7.49 -40.65 -49.39
CA ALA A 49 -6.75 -41.87 -49.71
C ALA A 49 -5.59 -42.16 -48.74
N ARG A 50 -5.87 -42.87 -47.64
CA ARG A 50 -5.07 -44.00 -47.12
C ARG A 50 -5.61 -44.49 -45.78
N ILE A 51 -6.40 -45.55 -45.85
CA ILE A 51 -6.62 -46.47 -44.74
C ILE A 51 -5.43 -47.42 -44.74
N SER A 52 -4.54 -47.34 -43.74
CA SER A 52 -3.65 -48.44 -43.40
C SER A 52 -3.75 -48.76 -41.91
N ARG A 53 -4.10 -50.02 -41.68
CA ARG A 53 -4.35 -50.71 -40.41
C ARG A 53 -3.19 -50.55 -39.43
N GLY A 54 -3.53 -50.27 -38.16
CA GLY A 54 -2.61 -50.37 -37.03
C GLY A 54 -3.39 -50.25 -35.73
N HIS A 55 -3.75 -51.40 -35.15
CA HIS A 55 -4.38 -51.53 -33.84
C HIS A 55 -3.45 -51.07 -32.72
N CYS A 56 -3.94 -50.18 -31.85
CA CYS A 56 -4.06 -50.40 -30.40
C CYS A 56 -4.60 -49.12 -29.77
N GLY A 57 -5.93 -48.96 -29.78
CA GLY A 57 -6.57 -48.05 -28.84
C GLY A 57 -6.27 -48.56 -27.45
N ASN A 58 -5.36 -47.90 -26.75
CA ASN A 58 -5.26 -48.04 -25.31
C ASN A 58 -6.25 -47.01 -24.76
N PRO A 59 -7.43 -47.40 -24.23
CA PRO A 59 -8.10 -46.49 -23.33
C PRO A 59 -7.20 -46.45 -22.10
N ILE A 60 -6.25 -45.50 -22.06
CA ILE A 60 -5.81 -45.02 -20.77
C ILE A 60 -7.10 -44.51 -20.14
N ARG A 61 -7.73 -45.36 -19.33
CA ARG A 61 -8.67 -44.93 -18.31
C ARG A 61 -7.92 -43.84 -17.60
N SER A 62 -8.26 -42.59 -17.93
CA SER A 62 -8.04 -41.47 -17.04
C SER A 62 -8.83 -41.85 -15.80
N SER A 63 -8.18 -42.61 -14.92
CA SER A 63 -8.55 -42.69 -13.53
C SER A 63 -8.49 -41.24 -13.10
N ALA A 64 -9.65 -40.58 -13.09
CA ALA A 64 -9.84 -39.33 -12.42
C ALA A 64 -9.54 -39.65 -10.95
N VAL A 65 -8.26 -39.52 -10.60
CA VAL A 65 -7.85 -39.41 -9.21
C VAL A 65 -8.55 -38.15 -8.76
N SER A 66 -9.69 -38.31 -8.11
CA SER A 66 -10.42 -37.26 -7.44
C SER A 66 -9.48 -36.73 -6.36
N ALA A 67 -8.65 -35.77 -6.74
CA ALA A 67 -7.89 -34.98 -5.81
C ALA A 67 -8.93 -34.26 -4.97
N THR A 68 -9.14 -34.74 -3.74
CA THR A 68 -9.80 -33.95 -2.72
C THR A 68 -9.07 -32.62 -2.69
N ALA A 69 -9.72 -31.56 -3.18
CA ALA A 69 -9.10 -30.24 -3.25
C ALA A 69 -8.66 -29.88 -1.84
N ILE A 70 -7.35 -29.68 -1.64
CA ILE A 70 -6.83 -29.25 -0.34
C ILE A 70 -7.41 -27.86 -0.09
N HIS A 71 -8.12 -27.71 1.03
CA HIS A 71 -8.70 -26.45 1.44
C HIS A 71 -7.59 -25.41 1.66
N SER A 72 -7.72 -24.25 1.02
CA SER A 72 -6.78 -23.14 1.17
C SER A 72 -7.45 -22.01 1.93
N PHE A 73 -7.09 -21.84 3.20
CA PHE A 73 -7.57 -20.71 4.03
C PHE A 73 -7.27 -19.33 3.43
N VAL A 74 -6.25 -19.23 2.57
CA VAL A 74 -5.90 -18.01 1.86
C VAL A 74 -6.90 -17.70 0.73
N LEU A 75 -7.48 -18.74 0.12
CA LEU A 75 -8.40 -18.65 -1.00
C LEU A 75 -9.87 -18.85 -0.59
N ASP A 76 -10.17 -18.94 0.70
CA ASP A 76 -11.54 -18.97 1.24
C ASP A 76 -12.34 -17.73 0.81
N HIS A 77 -11.63 -16.62 0.60
CA HIS A 77 -12.16 -15.40 0.01
C HIS A 77 -11.35 -15.05 -1.23
N ALA A 78 -12.05 -14.79 -2.34
CA ALA A 78 -11.40 -14.35 -3.56
C ALA A 78 -10.63 -13.04 -3.30
N PRO A 79 -9.39 -12.90 -3.81
CA PRO A 79 -8.66 -11.66 -3.67
C PRO A 79 -9.38 -10.53 -4.40
N ALA A 80 -9.15 -9.30 -3.95
CA ALA A 80 -9.67 -8.12 -4.63
C ALA A 80 -9.02 -7.93 -6.01
N GLU A 81 -9.73 -7.26 -6.92
CA GLU A 81 -9.17 -6.80 -8.20
C GLU A 81 -7.92 -5.92 -7.98
N PRO A 82 -6.89 -5.99 -8.85
CA PRO A 82 -5.62 -5.29 -8.65
C PRO A 82 -5.76 -3.80 -8.32
N ALA A 83 -6.64 -3.09 -9.04
CA ALA A 83 -6.88 -1.67 -8.80
C ALA A 83 -7.54 -1.38 -7.44
N ALA A 84 -8.39 -2.29 -6.94
CA ALA A 84 -8.98 -2.16 -5.61
C ALA A 84 -7.96 -2.44 -4.51
N ALA A 85 -7.10 -3.45 -4.71
CA ALA A 85 -6.01 -3.77 -3.81
C ALA A 85 -5.02 -2.59 -3.69
N GLU A 86 -4.61 -2.00 -4.81
CA GLU A 86 -3.71 -0.84 -4.83
C GLU A 86 -4.27 0.32 -3.98
N ARG A 87 -5.51 0.73 -4.22
CA ARG A 87 -6.16 1.81 -3.45
C ARG A 87 -6.19 1.50 -1.95
N HIS A 88 -6.51 0.26 -1.59
CA HIS A 88 -6.56 -0.16 -0.20
C HIS A 88 -5.18 -0.05 0.47
N PHE A 89 -4.14 -0.63 -0.12
CA PHE A 89 -2.81 -0.66 0.47
C PHE A 89 -2.16 0.73 0.50
N LEU A 90 -2.34 1.56 -0.52
CA LEU A 90 -1.86 2.94 -0.49
C LEU A 90 -2.58 3.77 0.58
N SER A 91 -3.90 3.59 0.74
CA SER A 91 -4.63 4.25 1.82
C SER A 91 -4.12 3.79 3.19
N LYS A 92 -3.86 2.50 3.38
CA LYS A 92 -3.32 1.96 4.62
C LYS A 92 -1.95 2.57 4.94
N LEU A 93 -1.02 2.55 3.99
CA LEU A 93 0.32 3.14 4.11
C LEU A 93 0.32 4.65 4.35
N ALA A 94 -0.77 5.35 4.06
CA ALA A 94 -0.91 6.77 4.41
C ALA A 94 -1.09 7.01 5.92
N PHE A 95 -1.59 6.03 6.67
CA PHE A 95 -1.86 6.13 8.11
C PHE A 95 -0.80 5.49 9.00
N GLU A 96 0.04 4.62 8.46
CA GLU A 96 1.02 3.85 9.22
C GLU A 96 2.44 3.88 8.62
N THR A 97 3.40 3.45 9.43
CA THR A 97 4.81 3.22 9.08
C THR A 97 5.36 2.09 9.93
N ASP A 98 6.37 1.37 9.45
CA ASP A 98 7.07 0.35 10.23
C ASP A 98 8.31 0.92 10.95
N PRO A 99 8.94 0.17 11.88
CA PRO A 99 10.17 0.60 12.55
C PRO A 99 11.35 0.81 11.61
N ALA A 100 11.47 -0.01 10.56
CA ALA A 100 12.58 0.04 9.62
C ALA A 100 12.60 1.35 8.81
N ASP A 101 11.45 1.82 8.32
CA ASP A 101 11.34 3.08 7.61
C ASP A 101 11.66 4.27 8.52
N VAL A 102 11.14 4.25 9.76
CA VAL A 102 11.42 5.30 10.76
C VAL A 102 12.90 5.36 11.10
N HIS A 103 13.53 4.20 11.34
CA HIS A 103 14.95 4.13 11.62
C HIS A 103 15.79 4.68 10.47
N ARG A 104 15.50 4.26 9.24
CA ARG A 104 16.22 4.72 8.05
C ARG A 104 16.12 6.25 7.87
N ASP A 105 14.96 6.84 8.16
CA ASP A 105 14.79 8.29 8.08
C ASP A 105 15.52 9.02 9.21
N LEU A 106 15.56 8.45 10.42
CA LEU A 106 16.33 9.00 11.54
C LEU A 106 17.84 8.92 11.28
N GLU A 107 18.36 7.81 10.76
CA GLU A 107 19.78 7.65 10.39
C GLU A 107 20.21 8.65 9.32
N ARG A 108 19.34 8.94 8.36
CA ARG A 108 19.57 9.94 7.30
C ARG A 108 19.41 11.38 7.78
N GLY A 109 18.97 11.59 9.03
CA GLY A 109 18.68 12.92 9.56
C GLY A 109 17.54 13.63 8.84
N HIS A 110 16.54 12.89 8.33
CA HIS A 110 15.45 13.47 7.56
C HIS A 110 14.59 14.41 8.42
N ALA A 111 14.67 15.71 8.15
CA ALA A 111 14.04 16.73 9.01
C ALA A 111 12.50 16.80 8.91
N GLY A 112 11.87 16.05 8.01
CA GLY A 112 10.43 16.11 7.73
C GLY A 112 9.52 15.34 8.70
N LEU A 113 10.08 14.63 9.69
CA LEU A 113 9.29 13.89 10.68
C LEU A 113 9.74 14.16 12.11
N VAL A 114 8.85 13.86 13.06
CA VAL A 114 9.12 13.86 14.51
C VAL A 114 8.53 12.60 15.10
N VAL A 115 9.36 11.82 15.80
CA VAL A 115 8.90 10.62 16.49
C VAL A 115 8.42 10.98 17.89
N VAL A 116 7.27 10.43 18.29
CA VAL A 116 6.61 10.72 19.55
C VAL A 116 6.30 9.43 20.30
N ASP A 117 6.80 9.35 21.54
CA ASP A 117 6.49 8.29 22.47
C ASP A 117 5.20 8.59 23.23
N THR A 118 4.22 7.72 23.07
CA THR A 118 2.87 7.91 23.64
C THR A 118 2.69 7.24 25.01
N ARG A 119 3.74 6.57 25.52
CA ARG A 119 3.76 5.86 26.80
C ARG A 119 3.91 6.83 27.98
N GLY A 120 3.87 6.29 29.19
CA GLY A 120 4.09 7.08 30.40
C GLY A 120 5.52 7.62 30.51
N PRO A 121 5.74 8.74 31.23
CA PRO A 121 7.07 9.35 31.39
C PRO A 121 8.14 8.39 31.91
N ASP A 122 7.79 7.51 32.85
CA ASP A 122 8.75 6.54 33.42
C ASP A 122 9.20 5.50 32.39
N ALA A 123 8.29 5.09 31.49
CA ALA A 123 8.63 4.13 30.43
C ALA A 123 9.56 4.77 29.40
N TYR A 124 9.27 6.03 29.02
CA TYR A 124 10.14 6.83 28.16
C TYR A 124 11.52 7.01 28.79
N ALA A 125 11.58 7.48 30.05
CA ALA A 125 12.83 7.76 30.74
C ALA A 125 13.74 6.53 30.83
N ARG A 126 13.17 5.33 31.04
CA ARG A 126 13.93 4.08 31.06
C ARG A 126 14.50 3.68 29.70
N CYS A 127 13.69 3.75 28.64
CA CYS A 127 14.05 3.30 27.30
C CYS A 127 13.09 3.90 26.26
N HIS A 128 13.60 4.62 25.28
CA HIS A 128 12.85 5.22 24.17
C HIS A 128 13.65 5.19 22.87
N ILE A 129 12.99 5.51 21.75
CA ILE A 129 13.63 5.63 20.43
C ILE A 129 14.51 6.90 20.42
N PRO A 130 15.73 6.86 19.87
CA PRO A 130 16.63 8.00 19.83
C PRO A 130 15.99 9.24 19.21
N GLY A 131 16.09 10.38 19.90
CA GLY A 131 15.52 11.65 19.44
C GLY A 131 13.98 11.74 19.45
N ALA A 132 13.27 10.73 19.98
CA ALA A 132 11.82 10.80 20.15
C ALA A 132 11.42 11.82 21.22
N LEU A 133 10.23 12.40 21.12
CA LEU A 133 9.65 13.28 22.13
C LEU A 133 8.68 12.52 23.04
N SER A 134 8.75 12.76 24.35
CA SER A 134 7.77 12.21 25.29
C SER A 134 6.45 13.00 25.25
N LEU A 135 5.38 12.34 24.81
CA LEU A 135 4.03 12.91 24.82
C LEU A 135 2.99 11.83 25.18
N PRO A 136 2.80 11.56 26.48
CA PRO A 136 1.86 10.54 26.94
C PRO A 136 0.46 10.74 26.35
N THR A 137 -0.18 9.66 25.89
CA THR A 137 -1.51 9.72 25.22
C THR A 137 -2.55 10.50 26.03
N ARG A 138 -2.48 10.45 27.36
CA ARG A 138 -3.42 11.10 28.29
C ARG A 138 -3.23 12.62 28.35
N THR A 139 -2.04 13.13 28.04
CA THR A 139 -1.69 14.56 28.17
C THR A 139 -1.79 15.30 26.84
N ILE A 140 -2.04 14.63 25.72
CA ILE A 140 -2.22 15.26 24.41
C ILE A 140 -3.38 16.27 24.45
N SER A 141 -3.04 17.55 24.31
CA SER A 141 -3.94 18.69 24.28
C SER A 141 -3.36 19.79 23.38
N ARG A 142 -4.07 20.91 23.20
CA ARG A 142 -3.57 22.05 22.42
C ARG A 142 -2.31 22.66 23.07
N GLU A 143 -2.26 22.68 24.39
CA GLU A 143 -1.17 23.27 25.18
C GLU A 143 0.09 22.40 25.10
N THR A 144 -0.04 21.10 25.31
CA THR A 144 1.11 20.17 25.29
C THR A 144 1.68 19.95 23.89
N THR A 145 0.91 20.26 22.85
CA THR A 145 1.34 20.15 21.45
C THR A 145 1.72 21.49 20.83
N ALA A 146 1.69 22.59 21.58
CA ALA A 146 1.92 23.94 21.05
C ALA A 146 3.32 24.11 20.43
N SER A 147 4.32 23.42 20.96
CA SER A 147 5.70 23.46 20.45
C SER A 147 5.98 22.46 19.32
N LEU A 148 5.02 21.58 18.99
CA LEU A 148 5.24 20.60 17.94
C LEU A 148 5.19 21.25 16.56
N PRO A 149 6.14 20.91 15.66
CA PRO A 149 6.21 21.48 14.32
C PRO A 149 4.99 21.07 13.49
N ARG A 150 4.34 22.05 12.86
CA ARG A 150 3.12 21.87 12.05
C ARG A 150 3.40 21.44 10.61
N ASP A 151 4.61 21.73 10.14
CA ASP A 151 5.12 21.39 8.82
C ASP A 151 5.64 19.96 8.72
N LYS A 152 5.82 19.26 9.86
CA LYS A 152 6.35 17.89 9.90
C LYS A 152 5.27 16.84 10.09
N VAL A 153 5.60 15.59 9.74
CA VAL A 153 4.76 14.42 10.05
C VAL A 153 5.12 13.90 11.44
N ILE A 154 4.12 13.73 12.30
CA ILE A 154 4.29 13.09 13.59
C ILE A 154 4.21 11.58 13.41
N VAL A 155 5.17 10.84 13.99
CA VAL A 155 5.16 9.38 14.05
C VAL A 155 4.93 8.96 15.50
N ALA A 156 3.72 8.49 15.80
CA ALA A 156 3.34 8.09 17.16
C ALA A 156 3.56 6.60 17.41
N TYR A 157 4.22 6.22 18.50
CA TYR A 157 4.42 4.81 18.87
C TYR A 157 4.03 4.51 20.32
N CYS A 158 3.72 3.24 20.60
CA CYS A 158 3.48 2.70 21.95
C CYS A 158 4.37 1.46 22.20
N TRP A 159 4.01 0.61 23.15
CA TRP A 159 4.70 -0.64 23.49
C TRP A 159 4.80 -1.61 22.32
N GLY A 160 3.68 -1.89 21.66
CA GLY A 160 3.65 -2.77 20.50
C GLY A 160 2.22 -3.14 20.08
N PRO A 161 2.02 -4.24 19.33
CA PRO A 161 0.72 -4.56 18.72
C PRO A 161 -0.45 -4.71 19.69
N GLY A 162 -0.18 -5.05 20.96
CA GLY A 162 -1.20 -5.12 22.02
C GLY A 162 -1.61 -3.76 22.61
N CYS A 163 -1.03 -2.65 22.15
CA CYS A 163 -1.30 -1.31 22.69
C CYS A 163 -2.05 -0.43 21.69
N ASN A 164 -3.20 0.11 22.11
CA ASN A 164 -3.97 1.12 21.34
C ASN A 164 -3.47 2.57 21.57
N GLY A 165 -2.33 2.75 22.23
CA GLY A 165 -1.78 4.07 22.60
C GLY A 165 -1.41 4.91 21.39
N SER A 166 -0.70 4.31 20.42
CA SER A 166 -0.31 4.97 19.17
C SER A 166 -1.54 5.41 18.37
N THR A 167 -2.53 4.55 18.20
CA THR A 167 -3.76 4.85 17.47
C THR A 167 -4.57 5.95 18.14
N ARG A 168 -4.73 5.89 19.47
CA ARG A 168 -5.44 6.93 20.24
C ARG A 168 -4.71 8.27 20.18
N ALA A 169 -3.38 8.25 20.25
CA ALA A 169 -2.57 9.46 20.13
C ALA A 169 -2.67 10.05 18.72
N ALA A 170 -2.57 9.23 17.68
CA ALA A 170 -2.73 9.64 16.29
C ALA A 170 -4.10 10.30 16.06
N ALA A 171 -5.19 9.69 16.55
CA ALA A 171 -6.52 10.28 16.47
C ALA A 171 -6.61 11.67 17.13
N LYS A 172 -6.04 11.84 18.34
CA LYS A 172 -6.01 13.13 19.03
C LYS A 172 -5.17 14.18 18.30
N LEU A 173 -4.00 13.79 17.80
CA LEU A 173 -3.10 14.68 17.06
C LEU A 173 -3.73 15.12 15.73
N ALA A 174 -4.38 14.19 15.01
CA ALA A 174 -5.14 14.51 13.81
C ALA A 174 -6.27 15.48 14.09
N ALA A 175 -7.03 15.30 15.19
CA ALA A 175 -8.07 16.23 15.62
C ALA A 175 -7.53 17.63 15.97
N LEU A 176 -6.26 17.73 16.37
CA LEU A 176 -5.55 18.99 16.61
C LEU A 176 -4.92 19.58 15.34
N GLY A 177 -5.12 18.95 14.17
CA GLY A 177 -4.65 19.44 12.87
C GLY A 177 -3.21 19.05 12.52
N PHE A 178 -2.63 18.04 13.16
CA PHE A 178 -1.33 17.51 12.78
C PHE A 178 -1.45 16.45 11.68
N ARG A 179 -0.44 16.37 10.82
CA ARG A 179 -0.22 15.20 9.96
C ARG A 179 0.45 14.12 10.82
N VAL A 180 -0.14 12.95 10.90
CA VAL A 180 0.31 11.90 11.80
C VAL A 180 0.21 10.52 11.17
N LYS A 181 1.19 9.69 11.47
CA LYS A 181 1.20 8.24 11.22
C LYS A 181 1.41 7.51 12.53
N GLU A 182 0.83 6.33 12.67
CA GLU A 182 1.23 5.41 13.75
C GLU A 182 2.37 4.50 13.31
N MET A 183 3.31 4.22 14.22
CA MET A 183 4.35 3.23 13.98
C MET A 183 3.87 1.86 14.48
N ILE A 184 3.59 0.95 13.56
CA ILE A 184 3.14 -0.40 13.89
C ILE A 184 4.27 -1.18 14.59
N GLY A 185 3.91 -2.10 15.47
CA GLY A 185 4.88 -2.89 16.24
C GLY A 185 5.50 -2.15 17.45
N GLY A 186 5.46 -0.82 17.49
CA GLY A 186 5.91 0.00 18.60
C GLY A 186 7.39 -0.20 18.97
N ILE A 187 7.78 0.21 20.17
CA ILE A 187 9.16 0.02 20.65
C ILE A 187 9.53 -1.46 20.83
N GLY A 188 8.54 -2.34 21.01
CA GLY A 188 8.73 -3.77 21.13
C GLY A 188 9.29 -4.40 19.85
N TYR A 189 8.80 -3.97 18.68
CA TYR A 189 9.34 -4.45 17.40
C TYR A 189 10.66 -3.74 17.06
N TRP A 190 10.75 -2.44 17.33
CA TRP A 190 11.99 -1.67 17.20
C TRP A 190 13.18 -2.37 17.89
N ARG A 191 13.01 -2.78 19.17
CA ARG A 191 14.05 -3.48 19.92
C ARG A 191 14.32 -4.90 19.41
N LYS A 192 13.29 -5.61 18.94
CA LYS A 192 13.44 -6.95 18.36
C LYS A 192 14.23 -6.95 17.05
N GLU A 193 14.15 -5.85 16.30
CA GLU A 193 14.95 -5.62 15.09
C GLU A 193 16.40 -5.22 15.42
N GLY A 194 16.75 -5.06 16.71
CA GLY A 194 18.11 -4.70 17.14
C GLY A 194 18.45 -3.23 16.94
N LEU A 195 17.44 -2.37 16.80
CA LEU A 195 17.61 -0.94 16.55
C LEU A 195 18.01 -0.19 17.84
N PRO A 196 18.76 0.93 17.73
CA PRO A 196 19.31 1.65 18.87
C PRO A 196 18.22 2.27 19.76
N VAL A 197 18.47 2.37 21.06
CA VAL A 197 17.56 2.97 22.06
C VAL A 197 18.31 3.88 23.02
N GLU A 198 17.62 4.86 23.60
CA GLU A 198 18.13 5.80 24.59
C GLU A 198 17.36 5.68 25.90
N GLY A 199 17.95 6.06 27.03
CA GLY A 199 17.29 6.07 28.33
C GLY A 199 18.23 5.80 29.50
N SER A 200 17.69 5.80 30.72
CA SER A 200 18.47 5.57 31.94
C SER A 200 18.96 4.13 32.10
N SER A 201 18.19 3.16 31.60
CA SER A 201 18.46 1.72 31.76
C SER A 201 17.82 0.93 30.61
N PRO A 202 18.27 1.13 29.35
CA PRO A 202 17.64 0.54 28.17
C PRO A 202 17.73 -0.98 28.12
N ASP A 203 18.83 -1.56 28.62
CA ASP A 203 19.06 -3.01 28.62
C ASP A 203 18.11 -3.74 29.59
N ASP A 204 17.83 -3.13 30.74
CA ASP A 204 16.94 -3.68 31.77
C ASP A 204 15.46 -3.33 31.56
N ALA A 205 15.15 -2.46 30.59
CA ALA A 205 13.78 -2.03 30.36
C ALA A 205 12.93 -3.20 29.83
N PRO A 206 11.75 -3.47 30.42
CA PRO A 206 10.88 -4.54 29.94
C PRO A 206 10.35 -4.21 28.54
N LEU A 207 10.16 -5.23 27.70
CA LEU A 207 9.59 -5.07 26.35
C LEU A 207 8.10 -4.67 26.40
N TYR A 208 7.40 -5.09 27.43
CA TYR A 208 6.00 -4.78 27.70
C TYR A 208 5.83 -4.52 29.19
N ALA A 209 4.95 -3.60 29.55
CA ALA A 209 4.58 -3.29 30.92
C ALA A 209 3.10 -3.58 31.17
#